data_AF-A0A7V8TV09-F1
#
_entry.id   AF-A0A7V8TV09-F1
#
_cell.length_a   1.000
_cell.length_b   1.000
_cell.length_c   1.000
_cell.angle_alpha   90.00
_cell.angle_beta   90.00
_cell.angle_gamma   90.00
#
_symmetry.space_group_name_H-M   'P 1'
#
loop_
_entity.id
_entity.type
_entity.pdbx_description
1 polymer ?
#
loop_
_entity_poly.entity_id
_entity_poly.type
_entity_poly.pdbx_seq_one_letter_code
_entity_poly.pdbx_strand_id
1 'polypeptide(L)'
;MYKKIIDIFYIIFFIFFITFITVYYFSENNIRNTNKSRSFNTNDVIKNLKNLPILKSDTDNITEYESNLKNDKKKKYYNFYKLFKKNEK
;
A
#
# COMPACT_ATOMS: atom_id res chain seq x y z
N MET A 1 17.61 41.18 0.59
CA MET A 1 18.03 40.45 1.81
C MET A 1 16.87 39.79 2.53
N TYR A 2 15.76 40.49 2.78
CA TYR A 2 14.57 39.98 3.48
C TYR A 2 13.99 38.67 2.89
N LYS A 3 13.80 38.59 1.56
CA LYS A 3 13.33 37.35 0.91
C LYS A 3 14.24 36.15 1.19
N LYS A 4 15.57 36.32 1.09
CA LYS A 4 16.54 35.25 1.39
C LYS A 4 16.48 34.79 2.84
N ILE A 5 16.22 35.68 3.79
CA ILE A 5 16.05 35.35 5.21
C ILE A 5 14.78 34.52 5.42
N ILE A 6 13.69 34.90 4.76
CA ILE A 6 12.42 34.15 4.80
C ILE A 6 12.60 32.75 4.21
N ASP A 7 13.31 32.63 3.08
CA ASP A 7 13.56 31.33 2.45
C ASP A 7 14.39 30.41 3.36
N ILE A 8 15.42 30.95 4.02
CA ILE A 8 16.24 30.22 5.01
C ILE A 8 15.38 29.81 6.21
N PHE A 9 14.50 30.68 6.69
CA PHE A 9 13.58 30.36 7.78
C PHE A 9 12.67 29.18 7.43
N TYR A 10 12.12 29.14 6.21
CA TYR A 10 11.30 28.01 5.76
C TYR A 10 12.08 26.70 5.71
N ILE A 11 13.33 26.71 5.25
CA ILE A 11 14.17 25.52 5.23
C ILE A 11 14.44 25.02 6.66
N ILE A 12 14.80 25.94 7.57
CA ILE A 12 15.04 25.61 8.98
C ILE A 12 13.78 25.03 9.61
N PHE A 13 12.63 25.68 9.41
CA PHE A 13 11.35 25.21 9.92
C PHE A 13 11.00 23.83 9.38
N PHE A 14 11.25 23.58 8.09
CA PHE A 14 11.01 22.27 7.48
C PHE A 14 11.90 21.19 8.10
N ILE A 15 13.19 21.46 8.30
CA ILE A 15 14.11 20.52 8.95
C ILE A 15 13.64 20.24 10.39
N PHE A 16 13.28 21.27 11.15
CA PHE A 16 12.71 21.10 12.50
C PHE A 16 11.44 20.26 12.49
N PHE A 17 10.53 20.50 11.54
CA PHE A 17 9.30 19.74 11.43
C PHE A 17 9.59 18.25 11.21
N ILE A 18 10.50 17.92 10.29
CA ILE A 18 10.90 16.53 10.01
C ILE A 18 11.57 15.90 11.23
N THR A 19 12.44 16.61 11.95
CA THR A 19 13.08 16.06 13.16
C THR A 19 12.08 15.81 14.26
N PHE A 20 11.13 16.73 14.51
CA PHE A 20 10.06 16.53 15.49
C PHE A 20 9.19 15.31 15.16
N ILE A 21 8.76 15.16 13.90
CA ILE A 21 7.99 13.99 13.47
C ILE A 21 8.80 12.71 13.71
N THR A 22 10.08 12.72 13.33
CA THR A 22 10.95 11.55 13.46
C THR A 22 11.09 11.15 14.93
N VAL A 23 11.40 12.10 15.82
CA VAL A 23 11.51 11.86 17.26
C VAL A 23 10.20 11.35 17.84
N TYR A 24 9.07 11.93 17.47
CA TYR A 24 7.77 11.47 17.92
C TYR A 24 7.45 10.05 17.42
N TYR A 25 7.70 9.77 16.14
CA TYR A 25 7.41 8.49 15.52
C TYR A 25 8.23 7.35 16.16
N PHE A 26 9.51 7.59 16.42
CA PHE A 26 10.40 6.64 17.10
C PHE A 26 10.31 6.67 18.63
N SER A 27 9.42 7.49 19.20
CA SER A 27 9.23 7.49 20.66
C SER A 27 8.64 6.17 21.14
N GLU A 28 9.11 5.69 22.29
CA GLU A 28 8.62 4.46 22.94
C GLU A 28 7.09 4.49 23.12
N ASN A 29 6.53 5.66 23.43
CA ASN A 29 5.09 5.81 23.59
C ASN A 29 4.33 5.55 22.27
N ASN A 30 4.82 6.11 21.15
CA ASN A 30 4.20 5.89 19.85
C ASN A 30 4.37 4.44 19.38
N ILE A 31 5.55 3.85 19.57
CA ILE A 31 5.83 2.44 19.26
C ILE A 31 4.87 1.54 20.04
N ARG A 32 4.76 1.73 21.36
CA ARG A 32 3.87 0.96 22.22
C ARG A 32 2.40 1.08 21.80
N ASN A 33 1.93 2.30 21.53
CA ASN A 33 0.54 2.53 21.12
C ASN A 33 0.24 1.90 19.75
N THR A 34 1.17 2.03 18.80
CA THR A 34 1.06 1.41 17.48
C THR A 34 1.00 -0.12 17.59
N ASN A 35 1.89 -0.72 18.39
CA ASN A 35 1.93 -2.16 18.59
C ASN A 35 0.66 -2.68 19.30
N LYS A 36 0.15 -1.93 20.29
CA LYS A 36 -1.12 -2.26 20.96
C LYS A 36 -2.29 -2.27 19.97
N SER A 37 -2.38 -1.23 19.13
CA SER A 37 -3.42 -1.15 18.08
C SER A 37 -3.30 -2.28 17.07
N ARG A 38 -2.08 -2.59 16.59
CA ARG A 38 -1.84 -3.71 15.67
C ARG A 38 -2.24 -5.05 16.29
N SER A 39 -1.85 -5.31 17.54
CA SER A 39 -2.19 -6.54 18.25
C SER A 39 -3.71 -6.69 18.42
N PHE A 40 -4.40 -5.60 18.75
CA PHE A 40 -5.86 -5.60 18.85
C PHE A 40 -6.52 -5.98 17.51
N ASN A 41 -6.12 -5.32 16.42
CA ASN A 41 -6.63 -5.62 15.08
C ASN A 41 -6.31 -7.05 14.63
N THR A 42 -5.12 -7.58 14.94
CA THR A 42 -4.80 -8.98 14.62
C THR A 42 -5.68 -9.97 15.35
N ASN A 43 -6.04 -9.69 16.61
CA ASN A 43 -6.94 -10.55 17.36
C ASN A 43 -8.35 -10.55 16.75
N ASP A 44 -8.84 -9.38 16.34
CA ASP A 44 -10.12 -9.26 15.66
C ASP A 44 -10.12 -9.98 14.29
N VAL A 45 -9.04 -9.84 13.51
CA VAL A 45 -8.87 -10.55 12.25
C VAL A 45 -8.86 -12.06 12.49
N ILE A 46 -8.09 -12.57 13.46
CA ILE A 46 -8.05 -14.01 13.77
C ILE A 46 -9.43 -14.53 14.19
N LYS A 47 -10.17 -13.75 15.01
CA LYS A 47 -11.53 -14.10 15.42
C LYS A 47 -12.47 -14.18 14.22
N ASN A 48 -12.36 -13.25 13.29
CA ASN A 48 -13.20 -13.21 12.09
C ASN A 48 -12.80 -14.29 11.07
N LEU A 49 -11.51 -14.62 10.96
CA LEU A 49 -11.01 -15.70 10.10
C LEU A 49 -11.53 -17.07 10.51
N LYS A 50 -11.74 -17.33 11.81
CA LYS A 50 -12.36 -18.59 12.29
C LYS A 50 -13.75 -18.83 11.71
N ASN A 51 -14.47 -17.77 11.38
CA ASN A 51 -15.82 -17.82 10.82
C ASN A 51 -15.83 -17.73 9.29
N LEU A 52 -14.65 -17.62 8.65
CA LEU A 52 -14.56 -17.48 7.21
C LEU A 52 -14.66 -18.87 6.55
N PRO A 53 -15.63 -19.09 5.64
CA PRO A 53 -15.69 -20.35 4.92
C PRO A 53 -14.44 -20.51 4.06
N ILE A 54 -13.79 -21.67 4.18
CA ILE A 54 -12.68 -22.03 3.31
C ILE A 54 -13.26 -22.26 1.91
N LEU A 55 -12.98 -21.36 0.98
CA LEU A 55 -13.32 -21.54 -0.42
C LEU A 55 -12.48 -22.68 -0.99
N LYS A 56 -13.14 -23.65 -1.61
CA LYS A 56 -12.45 -24.68 -2.39
C LYS A 56 -11.78 -23.98 -3.58
N SER A 57 -10.52 -24.35 -3.84
CA SER A 57 -9.81 -23.93 -5.05
C SER A 57 -10.68 -24.26 -6.27
N ASP A 58 -11.09 -23.24 -7.02
CA ASP A 58 -11.73 -23.37 -8.33
C ASP A 58 -10.71 -23.26 -9.47
N THR A 59 -9.43 -23.06 -9.15
CA THR A 59 -8.32 -22.89 -10.09
C THR A 59 -7.69 -24.18 -10.61
N ASP A 60 -8.22 -25.36 -10.26
CA ASP A 60 -7.79 -26.62 -10.85
C ASP A 60 -7.99 -26.54 -12.39
N ASN A 61 -6.90 -26.65 -13.15
CA ASN A 61 -6.84 -26.59 -14.62
C ASN A 61 -7.23 -25.26 -15.30
N ILE A 62 -7.36 -24.13 -14.58
CA ILE A 62 -7.69 -22.83 -15.23
C ILE A 62 -6.51 -22.25 -16.03
N THR A 63 -5.27 -22.52 -15.62
CA THR A 63 -4.07 -22.05 -16.36
C THR A 63 -3.02 -23.15 -16.45
N GLU A 64 -3.26 -24.14 -17.31
CA GLU A 64 -2.15 -24.86 -17.89
C GLU A 64 -1.48 -23.90 -18.89
N TYR A 65 -0.26 -23.46 -18.59
CA TYR A 65 0.50 -22.60 -19.49
C TYR A 65 0.83 -23.41 -20.74
N GLU A 66 0.00 -23.28 -21.78
CA GLU A 66 0.17 -23.95 -23.05
C GLU A 66 1.48 -23.47 -23.70
N SER A 67 2.53 -24.28 -23.57
CA SER A 67 3.89 -23.97 -24.02
C SER A 67 3.99 -23.77 -25.54
N ASN A 68 2.96 -24.21 -26.28
CA ASN A 68 2.82 -24.08 -27.73
C ASN A 68 2.48 -22.65 -28.21
N LEU A 69 2.00 -21.76 -27.32
CA LEU A 69 1.72 -20.36 -27.66
C LEU A 69 2.96 -19.46 -27.73
N LYS A 70 4.16 -20.01 -27.45
CA LYS A 70 5.43 -19.26 -27.52
C LYS A 70 5.75 -18.67 -28.91
N ASN A 71 5.12 -19.18 -29.97
CA ASN A 71 5.40 -18.74 -31.34
C ASN A 71 4.50 -17.61 -31.86
N ASP A 72 3.44 -17.23 -31.13
CA ASP A 72 2.61 -16.08 -31.51
C ASP A 72 3.18 -14.77 -30.94
N LYS A 73 4.10 -14.17 -31.70
CA LYS A 73 4.72 -12.86 -31.45
C LYS A 73 3.75 -11.66 -31.51
N LYS A 74 2.49 -11.80 -31.11
CA LYS A 74 1.53 -10.68 -30.98
C LYS A 74 1.01 -10.62 -29.55
N LYS A 75 1.85 -10.11 -28.64
CA LYS A 75 1.37 -9.63 -27.33
C LYS A 75 0.28 -8.59 -27.56
N LYS A 76 -0.98 -8.93 -27.28
CA LYS A 76 -2.07 -7.94 -27.22
C LYS A 76 -1.77 -7.00 -26.06
N TYR A 77 -1.52 -5.73 -26.37
CA TYR A 77 -1.40 -4.68 -25.36
C TYR A 77 -2.79 -4.36 -24.80
N TYR A 78 -3.06 -4.84 -23.58
CA TYR A 78 -4.25 -4.47 -22.84
C TYR A 78 -3.96 -3.20 -22.03
N ASN A 79 -4.51 -2.06 -22.47
CA ASN A 79 -4.48 -0.83 -21.69
C ASN A 79 -5.59 -0.86 -20.64
N PHE A 80 -5.29 -1.42 -19.47
CA PHE A 80 -6.20 -1.51 -18.33
C PHE A 80 -6.87 -0.16 -17.98
N TYR A 81 -6.18 0.96 -18.20
CA TYR A 81 -6.72 2.32 -18.01
C TYR A 81 -7.99 2.62 -18.83
N LYS A 82 -8.20 1.95 -19.96
CA LYS A 82 -9.42 2.12 -20.77
C LYS A 82 -10.67 1.54 -20.11
N LEU A 83 -10.51 0.58 -19.19
CA LEU A 83 -11.63 -0.05 -18.48
C LEU A 83 -12.23 0.91 -17.45
N PHE A 84 -11.40 1.68 -16.74
CA PHE A 84 -11.86 2.65 -15.75
C PHE A 84 -12.66 3.80 -16.38
N LYS A 85 -12.24 4.29 -17.56
CA LYS A 85 -12.94 5.37 -18.28
C LYS A 85 -14.34 5.00 -18.79
N LYS A 86 -14.66 3.71 -18.93
CA LYS A 86 -15.97 3.26 -19.41
C LYS A 86 -17.06 3.40 -18.34
N ASN A 87 -16.67 3.41 -17.06
CA ASN A 87 -17.58 3.41 -15.92
C ASN A 87 -17.90 4.83 -15.41
N GLU A 88 -17.39 5.87 -16.05
CA GLU A 88 -17.64 7.29 -15.71
C GLU A 88 -18.70 7.94 -16.63
N LYS A 89 -19.75 7.20 -17.02
CA LYS A 89 -20.89 7.74 -17.77
C LYS A 89 -22.19 7.61 -17.00
#